data_AF-A0A962I1Z9-F1
#
_entry.id   AF-A0A962I1Z9-F1
#
_cell.length_a   1.000
_cell.length_b   1.000
_cell.length_c   1.000
_cell.angle_alpha   90.00
_cell.angle_beta   90.00
_cell.angle_gamma   90.00
#
_symmetry.space_group_name_H-M   'P 1'
#
loop_
_entity.id
_entity.type
_entity.pdbx_description
1 polymer ?
#
loop_
_entity_poly.entity_id
_entity_poly.type
_entity_poly.pdbx_seq_one_letter_code
_entity_poly.pdbx_strand_id
1 'polypeptide(L)'
;GRAELSASNAALLFATEAIGGAIFGFALGWVANYMLARVDNYQVEVLLTLAVAMGGYAGAAALHLSGPIAIVVAGLLIGNQGRYQSMSETTREHVDTFWELIDEILNALLFVLIGVELLLVTADVNYLLAGLLAIPIVLLGRIASVVPPVKLFGLRQQFPPKTVRLMVWGGLRGGISVALALSLPPGPERDLLITVTYCVVVFSILVQGLTVGHVVADKRDVV
;
A
#
# COMPACT_ATOMS: atom_id res chain seq x y z
N GLY A 1 -9.18 28.81 -8.48
CA GLY A 1 -10.45 28.85 -9.22
C GLY A 1 -11.19 27.55 -8.98
N ARG A 2 -12.39 27.61 -8.41
CA ARG A 2 -13.23 26.43 -8.17
C ARG A 2 -13.77 25.94 -9.52
N ALA A 3 -12.96 25.17 -10.25
CA ALA A 3 -13.48 24.34 -11.31
C ALA A 3 -14.51 23.41 -10.66
N GLU A 4 -15.73 23.40 -11.19
CA GLU A 4 -16.82 22.62 -10.64
C GLU A 4 -16.37 21.18 -10.42
N LEU A 5 -16.50 20.73 -9.17
CA LEU A 5 -16.35 19.33 -8.75
C LEU A 5 -17.49 18.52 -9.38
N SER A 6 -17.49 18.42 -10.70
CA SER A 6 -18.33 17.48 -11.43
C SER A 6 -17.71 16.10 -11.29
N ALA A 7 -18.55 15.08 -11.02
CA ALA A 7 -18.11 13.69 -10.94
C ALA A 7 -17.34 13.25 -12.20
N SER A 8 -17.65 13.84 -13.36
CA SER A 8 -16.93 13.60 -14.62
C SER A 8 -15.47 14.07 -14.56
N ASN A 9 -15.22 15.26 -13.99
CA ASN A 9 -13.88 15.84 -13.92
C ASN A 9 -13.01 15.08 -12.92
N ALA A 10 -13.59 14.71 -11.77
CA ALA A 10 -12.90 13.86 -10.80
C ALA A 10 -12.57 12.48 -11.39
N ALA A 11 -13.50 11.87 -12.13
CA ALA A 11 -13.27 10.59 -12.81
C ALA A 11 -12.19 10.70 -13.89
N LEU A 12 -12.19 11.77 -14.69
CA LEU A 12 -11.17 12.01 -15.71
C LEU A 12 -9.79 12.26 -15.10
N LEU A 13 -9.70 13.05 -14.03
CA LEU A 13 -8.44 13.29 -13.31
C LEU A 13 -7.90 11.98 -12.74
N PHE A 14 -8.74 11.21 -12.05
CA PHE A 14 -8.38 9.91 -11.49
C PHE A 14 -7.92 8.93 -12.58
N ALA A 15 -8.65 8.83 -13.69
CA ALA A 15 -8.27 7.97 -14.81
C ALA A 15 -6.93 8.40 -15.41
N THR A 16 -6.69 9.71 -15.55
CA THR A 16 -5.43 10.24 -16.08
C THR A 16 -4.26 9.94 -15.15
N GLU A 17 -4.41 10.18 -13.85
CA GLU A 17 -3.36 9.92 -12.86
C GLU A 17 -3.04 8.42 -12.74
N ALA A 18 -4.08 7.56 -12.71
CA ALA A 18 -3.93 6.13 -12.54
C ALA A 18 -3.41 5.43 -13.81
N ILE A 19 -4.05 5.66 -14.95
CA ILE A 19 -3.66 5.04 -16.23
C ILE A 19 -2.34 5.64 -16.72
N GLY A 20 -2.18 6.96 -16.62
CA GLY A 20 -0.93 7.64 -16.99
C GLY A 20 0.22 7.17 -16.10
N GLY A 21 0.02 7.05 -14.79
CA GLY A 21 0.98 6.45 -13.87
C GLY A 21 1.36 5.02 -14.26
N ALA A 22 0.38 4.18 -14.60
CA ALA A 22 0.63 2.81 -15.03
C ALA A 22 1.43 2.74 -16.34
N ILE A 23 1.07 3.55 -17.35
CA ILE A 23 1.81 3.61 -18.64
C ILE A 23 3.23 4.11 -18.42
N PHE A 24 3.41 5.17 -17.65
CA PHE A 24 4.72 5.71 -17.31
C PHE A 24 5.58 4.67 -16.57
N GLY A 25 5.01 4.02 -15.56
CA GLY A 25 5.65 2.94 -14.82
C GLY A 25 6.06 1.76 -15.70
N PHE A 26 5.20 1.38 -16.65
CA PHE A 26 5.52 0.33 -17.61
C PHE A 26 6.69 0.72 -18.52
N ALA A 27 6.67 1.94 -19.08
CA ALA A 27 7.76 2.45 -19.91
C ALA A 27 9.08 2.54 -19.13
N LEU A 28 9.04 3.08 -17.91
CA LEU A 28 10.20 3.18 -17.02
C LEU A 28 10.75 1.80 -16.66
N GLY A 29 9.88 0.86 -16.27
CA GLY A 29 10.27 -0.51 -15.94
C GLY A 29 10.86 -1.25 -17.13
N TRP A 30 10.36 -1.01 -18.35
CA TRP A 30 10.94 -1.60 -19.57
C TRP A 30 12.35 -1.07 -19.78
N VAL A 31 12.54 0.25 -19.77
CA VAL A 31 13.87 0.87 -19.93
C VAL A 31 14.83 0.34 -18.86
N ALA A 32 14.39 0.29 -17.60
CA ALA A 32 15.18 -0.24 -16.51
C ALA A 32 15.58 -1.70 -16.74
N ASN A 33 14.64 -2.57 -17.11
CA ASN A 33 14.92 -3.98 -17.39
C ASN A 33 15.90 -4.15 -18.56
N TYR A 34 15.78 -3.32 -19.61
CA TYR A 34 16.72 -3.28 -20.73
C TYR A 34 18.13 -2.86 -20.31
N MET A 35 18.24 -1.93 -19.35
CA MET A 35 19.53 -1.51 -18.79
C MET A 35 20.12 -2.58 -17.88
N LEU A 36 19.32 -3.19 -17.01
CA LEU A 36 19.74 -4.30 -16.14
C LEU A 36 20.29 -5.47 -16.95
N ALA A 37 19.66 -5.81 -18.08
CA ALA A 37 20.12 -6.87 -18.99
C ALA A 37 21.50 -6.62 -19.63
N ARG A 38 22.08 -5.42 -19.48
CA ARG A 38 23.40 -5.04 -20.04
C ARG A 38 24.46 -4.76 -18.98
N VAL A 39 24.08 -4.84 -17.71
CA VAL A 39 24.97 -4.62 -16.58
C VAL A 39 25.25 -5.98 -15.95
N ASP A 40 26.51 -6.24 -15.62
CA ASP A 40 26.91 -7.44 -14.88
C ASP A 40 27.68 -6.99 -13.63
N ASN A 41 26.99 -6.25 -12.77
CA ASN A 41 27.54 -5.65 -11.56
C ASN A 41 26.43 -5.33 -10.56
N TYR A 42 26.41 -6.04 -9.44
CA TYR A 42 25.33 -5.91 -8.46
C TYR A 42 25.19 -4.51 -7.86
N GLN A 43 26.28 -3.76 -7.68
CA GLN A 43 26.20 -2.40 -7.13
C GLN A 43 25.46 -1.47 -8.10
N VAL A 44 25.78 -1.55 -9.40
CA VAL A 44 25.12 -0.73 -10.43
C VAL A 44 23.66 -1.13 -10.58
N GLU A 45 23.36 -2.43 -10.53
CA GLU A 45 21.98 -2.93 -10.62
C GLU A 45 21.12 -2.48 -9.41
N VAL A 46 21.65 -2.56 -8.18
CA VAL A 46 20.99 -2.00 -6.98
C VAL A 46 20.74 -0.50 -7.14
N LEU A 47 21.75 0.27 -7.53
CA LEU A 47 21.62 1.72 -7.75
C LEU A 47 20.58 2.05 -8.83
N LEU A 48 20.49 1.24 -9.88
CA LEU A 48 19.49 1.40 -10.93
C LEU A 48 18.08 1.15 -10.41
N THR A 49 17.87 0.11 -9.59
CA THR A 49 16.57 -0.12 -8.95
C THR A 49 16.18 1.01 -7.99
N LEU A 50 17.13 1.57 -7.24
CA LEU A 50 16.90 2.76 -6.40
C LEU A 50 16.56 3.99 -7.24
N ALA A 51 17.27 4.20 -8.35
CA ALA A 51 17.01 5.30 -9.27
C ALA A 51 15.61 5.19 -9.90
N VAL A 52 15.17 3.97 -10.23
CA VAL A 52 13.80 3.71 -10.69
C VAL A 52 12.80 4.03 -9.57
N ALA A 53 13.02 3.54 -8.35
CA ALA A 53 12.09 3.76 -7.25
C ALA A 53 11.95 5.24 -6.86
N MET A 54 13.06 5.93 -6.60
CA MET A 54 13.05 7.32 -6.15
C MET A 54 12.88 8.30 -7.32
N GLY A 55 13.69 8.13 -8.37
CA GLY A 55 13.68 8.99 -9.55
C GLY A 55 12.42 8.81 -10.41
N GLY A 56 11.95 7.58 -10.56
CA GLY A 56 10.66 7.30 -11.22
C GLY A 56 9.48 7.91 -10.47
N TYR A 57 9.49 7.86 -9.14
CA TYR A 57 8.42 8.45 -8.33
C TYR A 57 8.41 9.98 -8.51
N ALA A 58 9.57 10.61 -8.39
CA ALA A 58 9.72 12.06 -8.59
C ALA A 58 9.33 12.47 -10.03
N GLY A 59 9.72 11.68 -11.03
CA GLY A 59 9.35 11.91 -12.44
C GLY A 59 7.85 11.81 -12.67
N ALA A 60 7.19 10.79 -12.11
CA ALA A 60 5.74 10.65 -12.17
C ALA A 60 5.03 11.84 -11.49
N ALA A 61 5.51 12.26 -10.32
CA ALA A 61 4.97 13.42 -9.61
C ALA A 61 5.11 14.73 -10.42
N ALA A 62 6.25 14.93 -11.07
CA ALA A 62 6.49 16.09 -11.95
C ALA A 62 5.56 16.11 -13.19
N LEU A 63 5.11 14.93 -13.64
CA LEU A 63 4.14 14.78 -14.73
C LEU A 63 2.68 14.79 -14.26
N HIS A 64 2.42 15.06 -12.98
CA HIS A 64 1.09 14.96 -12.37
C HIS A 64 0.44 13.57 -12.55
N LEU A 65 1.26 12.52 -12.44
CA LEU A 65 0.82 11.13 -12.50
C LEU A 65 0.94 10.47 -11.11
N SER A 66 0.27 9.34 -10.92
CA SER A 66 0.36 8.59 -9.67
C SER A 66 1.74 7.92 -9.52
N GLY A 67 2.60 8.52 -8.69
CA GLY A 67 3.91 7.97 -8.33
C GLY A 67 3.86 6.54 -7.77
N PRO A 68 3.00 6.23 -6.78
CA PRO A 68 2.89 4.87 -6.26
C PRO A 68 2.51 3.84 -7.33
N ILE A 69 1.54 4.15 -8.20
CA ILE A 69 1.13 3.23 -9.28
C ILE A 69 2.27 3.05 -10.28
N ALA A 70 2.95 4.12 -10.67
CA ALA A 70 4.09 4.06 -11.57
C ALA A 70 5.20 3.13 -11.04
N ILE A 71 5.59 3.28 -9.77
CA ILE A 71 6.65 2.45 -9.17
C ILE A 71 6.21 1.01 -8.97
N VAL A 72 4.95 0.75 -8.61
CA VAL A 72 4.42 -0.62 -8.52
C VAL A 72 4.47 -1.29 -9.89
N VAL A 73 4.04 -0.63 -10.97
CA VAL A 73 4.08 -1.21 -12.31
C VAL A 73 5.52 -1.44 -12.78
N ALA A 74 6.42 -0.49 -12.54
CA ALA A 74 7.84 -0.65 -12.85
C ALA A 74 8.47 -1.82 -12.07
N GLY A 75 8.19 -1.90 -10.77
CA GLY A 75 8.68 -2.94 -9.87
C GLY A 75 8.15 -4.33 -10.23
N LEU A 76 6.86 -4.46 -10.59
CA LEU A 76 6.31 -5.71 -11.10
C LEU A 76 6.99 -6.17 -12.39
N LEU A 77 7.35 -5.25 -13.28
CA LEU A 77 8.04 -5.60 -14.52
C LEU A 77 9.49 -6.06 -14.27
N ILE A 78 10.21 -5.36 -13.38
CA ILE A 78 11.58 -5.71 -12.98
C ILE A 78 11.62 -7.01 -12.16
N GLY A 79 10.63 -7.24 -11.29
CA GLY A 79 10.59 -8.39 -10.38
C GLY A 79 9.99 -9.68 -10.98
N ASN A 80 9.30 -9.60 -12.12
CA ASN A 80 8.72 -10.77 -12.80
C ASN A 80 9.77 -11.50 -13.68
N GLN A 81 9.34 -12.37 -14.59
CA GLN A 81 10.20 -13.18 -15.47
C GLN A 81 11.29 -12.42 -16.24
N GLY A 82 11.18 -11.10 -16.42
CA GLY A 82 12.25 -10.26 -16.97
C GLY A 82 13.54 -10.33 -16.14
N ARG A 83 13.42 -10.46 -14.81
CA ARG A 83 14.53 -10.68 -13.87
C ARG A 83 15.33 -11.95 -14.20
N TYR A 84 14.61 -13.02 -14.55
CA TYR A 84 15.17 -14.35 -14.82
C TYR A 84 16.03 -14.41 -16.10
N GLN A 85 15.84 -13.47 -17.01
CA GLN A 85 16.58 -13.37 -18.27
C GLN A 85 17.65 -12.27 -18.25
N SER A 86 17.50 -11.28 -17.37
CA SER A 86 18.30 -10.05 -17.41
C SER A 86 19.45 -9.99 -16.39
N MET A 87 19.37 -10.75 -15.29
CA MET A 87 20.35 -10.68 -14.19
C MET A 87 20.98 -12.05 -13.94
N SER A 88 22.20 -12.11 -13.39
CA SER A 88 22.76 -13.38 -12.90
C SER A 88 22.07 -13.83 -11.60
N GLU A 89 22.19 -15.10 -11.22
CA GLU A 89 21.59 -15.61 -9.97
C GLU A 89 22.14 -14.89 -8.73
N THR A 90 23.45 -14.70 -8.68
CA THR A 90 24.12 -14.00 -7.58
C THR A 90 23.66 -12.55 -7.47
N THR A 91 23.52 -11.82 -8.58
CA THR A 91 23.08 -10.42 -8.50
C THR A 91 21.63 -10.30 -8.04
N ARG A 92 20.74 -11.23 -8.42
CA ARG A 92 19.36 -11.24 -7.94
C ARG A 92 19.29 -11.37 -6.43
N GLU A 93 20.06 -12.30 -5.85
CA GLU A 93 20.13 -12.47 -4.40
C GLU A 93 20.57 -11.17 -3.72
N HIS A 94 21.58 -10.47 -4.24
CA HIS A 94 22.04 -9.20 -3.67
C HIS A 94 20.99 -8.09 -3.75
N VAL A 95 20.27 -7.99 -4.88
CA VAL A 95 19.18 -7.01 -5.04
C VAL A 95 18.01 -7.35 -4.11
N ASP A 96 17.66 -8.63 -3.96
CA ASP A 96 16.59 -9.08 -3.07
C ASP A 96 16.95 -8.81 -1.60
N THR A 97 18.14 -9.24 -1.14
CA THR A 97 18.61 -8.94 0.22
C THR A 97 18.67 -7.43 0.48
N PHE A 98 19.12 -6.64 -0.50
CA PHE A 98 19.12 -5.18 -0.35
C PHE A 98 17.71 -4.63 -0.12
N TRP A 99 16.73 -5.02 -0.93
CA TRP A 99 15.36 -4.54 -0.80
C TRP A 99 14.65 -5.08 0.44
N GLU A 100 14.94 -6.31 0.86
CA GLU A 100 14.48 -6.86 2.14
C GLU A 100 14.99 -6.02 3.32
N LEU A 101 16.29 -5.69 3.35
CA LEU A 101 16.87 -4.84 4.40
C LEU A 101 16.25 -3.44 4.40
N ILE A 102 16.03 -2.85 3.22
CA ILE A 102 15.37 -1.54 3.11
C ILE A 102 13.92 -1.62 3.59
N ASP A 103 13.17 -2.66 3.24
CA ASP A 103 11.80 -2.88 3.71
C ASP A 103 11.74 -3.02 5.24
N GLU A 104 12.65 -3.83 5.81
CA GLU A 104 12.77 -3.99 7.27
C GLU A 104 13.08 -2.66 7.97
N ILE A 105 14.04 -1.89 7.45
CA ILE A 105 14.42 -0.58 8.02
C ILE A 105 13.24 0.39 7.93
N LEU A 106 12.62 0.54 6.76
CA LEU A 106 11.50 1.46 6.57
C LEU A 106 10.29 1.07 7.43
N ASN A 107 10.02 -0.22 7.56
CA ASN A 107 8.94 -0.72 8.41
C ASN A 107 9.24 -0.46 9.90
N ALA A 108 10.47 -0.70 10.36
CA ALA A 108 10.88 -0.37 11.73
C ALA A 108 10.75 1.13 12.02
N LEU A 109 11.23 1.98 11.10
CA LEU A 109 11.07 3.44 11.19
C LEU A 109 9.60 3.83 11.25
N LEU A 110 8.77 3.22 10.42
CA LEU A 110 7.33 3.47 10.38
C LEU A 110 6.67 3.13 11.72
N PHE A 111 7.04 2.02 12.36
CA PHE A 111 6.55 1.67 13.70
C PHE A 111 7.05 2.63 14.78
N VAL A 112 8.30 3.09 14.70
CA VAL A 112 8.83 4.12 15.62
C VAL A 112 8.06 5.43 15.45
N LEU A 113 7.81 5.87 14.21
CA LEU A 113 7.03 7.08 13.92
C LEU A 113 5.60 6.96 14.46
N ILE A 114 4.94 5.81 14.27
CA ILE A 114 3.64 5.52 14.89
C ILE A 114 3.73 5.63 16.41
N GLY A 115 4.77 5.07 17.03
CA GLY A 115 4.97 5.12 18.48
C GLY A 115 5.20 6.53 19.02
N VAL A 116 5.96 7.36 18.30
CA VAL A 116 6.17 8.77 18.66
C VAL A 116 4.89 9.58 18.49
N GLU A 117 4.15 9.37 17.42
CA GLU A 117 2.89 10.08 17.16
C GLU A 117 1.84 9.80 18.25
N LEU A 118 1.83 8.60 18.85
CA LEU A 118 0.98 8.27 20.01
C LEU A 118 1.14 9.26 21.16
N LEU A 119 2.36 9.75 21.38
CA LEU A 119 2.66 10.69 22.47
C LEU A 119 2.12 12.09 22.18
N LEU A 120 1.86 12.42 20.90
CA LEU A 120 1.35 13.70 20.45
C LEU A 120 -0.17 13.71 20.25
N VAL A 121 -0.83 12.55 20.33
CA VAL A 121 -2.29 12.45 20.24
C VAL A 121 -2.91 13.31 21.33
N THR A 122 -3.61 14.36 20.91
CA THR A 122 -4.41 15.19 21.82
C THR A 122 -5.47 14.32 22.48
N ALA A 123 -5.46 14.25 23.81
CA ALA A 123 -6.42 13.49 24.61
C ALA A 123 -7.80 14.18 24.66
N ASP A 124 -8.30 14.65 23.52
CA ASP A 124 -9.68 15.12 23.39
C ASP A 124 -10.60 13.89 23.33
N VAL A 125 -11.52 13.83 24.28
CA VAL A 125 -12.47 12.71 24.41
C VAL A 125 -13.33 12.57 23.15
N ASN A 126 -13.65 13.67 22.47
CA ASN A 126 -14.45 13.63 21.25
C ASN A 126 -13.67 12.99 20.10
N TYR A 127 -12.37 13.25 19.98
CA TYR A 127 -11.52 12.66 18.95
C TYR A 127 -11.29 11.17 19.20
N LEU A 128 -11.11 10.78 20.46
CA LEU A 128 -11.02 9.38 20.84
C LEU A 128 -12.33 8.62 20.56
N LEU A 129 -13.48 9.23 20.88
CA LEU A 129 -14.78 8.66 20.58
C LEU A 129 -14.99 8.52 19.07
N ALA A 130 -14.61 9.53 18.28
CA ALA A 130 -14.63 9.46 16.82
C ALA A 130 -13.74 8.33 16.28
N GLY A 131 -12.54 8.14 16.84
CA GLY A 131 -11.64 7.05 16.49
C GLY A 131 -12.21 5.67 16.81
N LEU A 132 -12.83 5.51 17.98
CA LEU A 132 -13.52 4.28 18.38
C LEU A 132 -14.71 3.95 17.48
N LEU A 133 -15.51 4.96 17.11
CA LEU A 133 -16.63 4.81 16.17
C LEU A 133 -16.15 4.55 14.74
N ALA A 134 -14.97 5.04 14.36
CA ALA A 134 -14.39 4.80 13.04
C ALA A 134 -14.01 3.33 12.83
N ILE A 135 -13.63 2.58 13.88
CA ILE A 135 -13.28 1.15 13.77
C ILE A 135 -14.40 0.33 13.13
N PRO A 136 -15.64 0.28 13.68
CA PRO A 136 -16.73 -0.47 13.06
C PRO A 136 -17.09 0.09 11.68
N ILE A 137 -17.00 1.40 11.46
CA ILE A 137 -17.26 2.01 10.14
C ILE A 137 -16.27 1.49 9.08
N VAL A 138 -14.98 1.45 9.41
CA VAL A 138 -13.92 0.96 8.51
C VAL A 138 -14.09 -0.53 8.23
N LEU A 139 -14.47 -1.33 9.23
CA LEU A 139 -14.75 -2.76 9.05
C LEU A 139 -15.98 -2.99 8.18
N LEU A 140 -17.06 -2.24 8.40
CA LEU A 140 -18.25 -2.29 7.55
C LEU A 140 -17.94 -1.87 6.11
N GLY A 141 -17.15 -0.81 5.93
CA GLY A 141 -16.65 -0.40 4.62
C GLY A 141 -15.83 -1.50 3.94
N ARG A 142 -15.00 -2.21 4.69
CA ARG A 142 -14.24 -3.37 4.18
C ARG A 142 -15.18 -4.48 3.73
N ILE A 143 -16.18 -4.86 4.53
CA ILE A 143 -17.19 -5.86 4.16
C ILE A 143 -17.93 -5.43 2.88
N ALA A 144 -18.38 -4.18 2.82
CA ALA A 144 -19.06 -3.61 1.66
C ALA A 144 -18.17 -3.61 0.40
N SER A 145 -16.86 -3.47 0.54
CA SER A 145 -15.91 -3.53 -0.59
C SER A 145 -15.58 -4.96 -1.05
N VAL A 146 -15.56 -5.94 -0.13
CA VAL A 146 -15.11 -7.31 -0.41
C VAL A 146 -16.26 -8.23 -0.83
N VAL A 147 -17.43 -8.11 -0.21
CA VAL A 147 -18.57 -9.01 -0.46
C VAL A 147 -19.07 -8.94 -1.91
N PRO A 148 -19.24 -7.75 -2.55
CA PRO A 148 -19.77 -7.69 -3.90
C PRO A 148 -18.86 -8.36 -4.94
N PRO A 149 -17.53 -8.10 -5.00
CA PRO A 149 -16.64 -8.82 -5.90
C PRO A 149 -16.65 -10.33 -5.66
N VAL A 150 -16.59 -10.78 -4.39
CA VAL A 150 -16.57 -12.22 -4.09
C VAL A 150 -17.88 -12.90 -4.52
N LYS A 151 -19.04 -12.25 -4.33
CA LYS A 151 -20.33 -12.79 -4.82
C LYS A 151 -20.41 -12.79 -6.34
N LEU A 152 -19.94 -11.73 -7.00
CA LEU A 152 -19.97 -11.61 -8.46
C LEU A 152 -19.07 -12.65 -9.13
N PHE A 153 -17.82 -12.78 -8.67
CA PHE A 153 -16.89 -13.80 -9.16
C PHE A 153 -17.25 -15.20 -8.68
N GLY A 154 -17.96 -15.32 -7.55
CA GLY A 154 -18.51 -16.56 -7.01
C GLY A 154 -19.52 -17.25 -7.93
N LEU A 155 -20.06 -16.52 -8.92
CA LEU A 155 -20.90 -17.07 -9.99
C LEU A 155 -20.09 -17.92 -11.00
N ARG A 156 -18.77 -17.70 -11.09
CA ARG A 156 -17.88 -18.36 -12.06
C ARG A 156 -16.78 -19.19 -11.42
N GLN A 157 -16.49 -18.98 -10.13
CA GLN A 157 -15.44 -19.68 -9.39
C GLN A 157 -15.94 -20.06 -8.00
N GLN A 158 -15.58 -21.25 -7.52
CA GLN A 158 -15.90 -21.65 -6.16
C GLN A 158 -14.86 -21.09 -5.20
N PHE A 159 -15.27 -20.16 -4.35
CA PHE A 159 -14.43 -19.66 -3.27
C PHE A 159 -14.61 -20.52 -2.02
N PRO A 160 -13.52 -20.84 -1.29
CA PRO A 160 -13.61 -21.50 0.00
C PRO A 160 -14.53 -20.75 0.98
N PRO A 161 -15.27 -21.44 1.86
CA PRO A 161 -16.31 -20.85 2.73
C PRO A 161 -15.81 -19.80 3.75
N LYS A 162 -14.49 -19.57 3.86
CA LYS A 162 -13.86 -18.58 4.75
C LYS A 162 -13.21 -17.40 4.02
N THR A 163 -13.29 -17.36 2.69
CA THR A 163 -12.59 -16.36 1.87
C THR A 163 -12.96 -14.92 2.26
N VAL A 164 -14.25 -14.62 2.41
CA VAL A 164 -14.72 -13.29 2.81
C VAL A 164 -14.21 -12.92 4.20
N ARG A 165 -14.33 -13.85 5.16
CA ARG A 165 -13.88 -13.61 6.55
C ARG A 165 -12.38 -13.34 6.59
N LEU A 166 -11.59 -14.12 5.86
CA LEU A 166 -10.13 -13.95 5.77
C LEU A 166 -9.75 -12.63 5.07
N MET A 167 -10.42 -12.25 3.97
CA MET A 167 -10.14 -11.00 3.25
C MET A 167 -10.54 -9.75 4.02
N VAL A 168 -11.58 -9.83 4.87
CA VAL A 168 -12.01 -8.75 5.75
C VAL A 168 -11.09 -8.65 6.97
N TRP A 169 -10.80 -9.77 7.63
CA TRP A 169 -10.04 -9.79 8.89
C TRP A 169 -8.52 -9.70 8.69
N GLY A 170 -8.01 -10.21 7.57
CA GLY A 170 -6.60 -10.11 7.18
C GLY A 170 -6.24 -8.78 6.50
N GLY A 171 -7.21 -7.89 6.28
CA GLY A 171 -6.99 -6.57 5.69
C GLY A 171 -6.42 -5.56 6.69
N LEU A 172 -5.23 -5.86 7.22
CA LEU A 172 -4.55 -5.03 8.23
C LEU A 172 -4.31 -3.61 7.69
N ARG A 173 -4.57 -2.61 8.53
CA ARG A 173 -4.26 -1.21 8.25
C ARG A 173 -2.83 -0.93 8.72
N GLY A 174 -1.97 -0.57 7.78
CA GLY A 174 -0.56 -0.28 8.04
C GLY A 174 -0.26 1.22 8.12
N GLY A 175 1.03 1.54 8.23
CA GLY A 175 1.49 2.91 8.42
C GLY A 175 1.39 3.82 7.19
N ILE A 176 1.08 3.32 5.99
CA ILE A 176 0.74 4.18 4.84
C ILE A 176 -0.44 5.09 5.20
N SER A 177 -1.43 4.58 5.94
CA SER A 177 -2.59 5.37 6.39
C SER A 177 -2.15 6.52 7.30
N VAL A 178 -1.22 6.25 8.22
CA VAL A 178 -0.66 7.25 9.14
C VAL A 178 0.18 8.27 8.38
N ALA A 179 1.02 7.83 7.44
CA ALA A 179 1.83 8.72 6.60
C ALA A 179 0.95 9.71 5.81
N LEU A 180 -0.18 9.24 5.26
CA LEU A 180 -1.14 10.10 4.57
C LEU A 180 -1.81 11.09 5.54
N ALA A 181 -2.18 10.68 6.74
CA ALA A 181 -2.73 11.58 7.75
C ALA A 181 -1.70 12.66 8.17
N LEU A 182 -0.42 12.29 8.30
CA LEU A 182 0.67 13.21 8.62
C LEU A 182 0.98 14.21 7.50
N SER A 183 0.71 13.83 6.24
CA SER A 183 0.91 14.71 5.08
C SER A 183 -0.09 15.87 4.97
N LEU A 184 -1.14 15.86 5.81
CA LEU A 184 -2.13 16.94 5.83
C LEU A 184 -1.54 18.26 6.34
N PRO A 185 -2.03 19.42 5.84
CA PRO A 185 -1.65 20.72 6.36
C PRO A 185 -2.01 20.86 7.85
N PRO A 186 -1.25 21.64 8.64
CA PRO A 186 -1.55 21.86 10.05
C PRO A 186 -2.94 22.52 10.22
N GLY A 187 -3.75 21.96 11.12
CA GLY A 187 -5.09 22.44 11.41
C GLY A 187 -5.88 21.47 12.32
N PRO A 188 -7.03 21.88 12.86
CA PRO A 188 -7.82 21.04 13.78
C PRO A 188 -8.30 19.73 13.13
N GLU A 189 -8.57 19.75 11.83
CA GLU A 189 -8.96 18.56 11.05
C GLU A 189 -7.82 17.53 10.95
N ARG A 190 -6.56 17.99 10.92
CA ARG A 190 -5.40 17.11 10.89
C ARG A 190 -5.30 16.33 12.19
N ASP A 191 -5.45 17.00 13.34
CA ASP A 191 -5.32 16.37 14.65
C ASP A 191 -6.45 15.33 14.88
N LEU A 192 -7.67 15.66 14.44
CA LEU A 192 -8.80 14.71 14.40
C LEU A 192 -8.48 13.49 13.51
N LEU A 193 -8.06 13.71 12.26
CA LEU A 193 -7.82 12.63 11.30
C LEU A 193 -6.62 11.75 11.70
N ILE A 194 -5.58 12.33 12.28
CA ILE A 194 -4.45 11.60 12.87
C ILE A 194 -4.97 10.70 13.99
N THR A 195 -5.71 11.25 14.95
CA THR A 195 -6.25 10.48 16.09
C THR A 195 -7.14 9.32 15.63
N VAL A 196 -8.04 9.59 14.68
CA VAL A 196 -8.94 8.56 14.12
C VAL A 196 -8.16 7.48 13.38
N THR A 197 -7.24 7.87 12.50
CA THR A 197 -6.41 6.92 11.73
C THR A 197 -5.56 6.07 12.65
N TYR A 198 -5.05 6.68 13.72
CA TYR A 198 -4.26 6.01 14.73
C TYR A 198 -5.06 4.93 15.48
N CYS A 199 -6.24 5.27 15.99
CA CYS A 199 -7.12 4.30 16.67
C CYS A 199 -7.42 3.09 15.77
N VAL A 200 -7.70 3.32 14.49
CA VAL A 200 -7.98 2.27 13.51
C VAL A 200 -6.75 1.41 13.24
N VAL A 201 -5.57 2.00 13.06
CA VAL A 201 -4.32 1.28 12.80
C VAL A 201 -3.90 0.44 14.01
N VAL A 202 -3.93 1.01 15.22
CA VAL A 202 -3.60 0.27 16.45
C VAL A 202 -4.57 -0.89 16.68
N PHE A 203 -5.87 -0.65 16.52
CA PHE A 203 -6.87 -1.72 16.59
C PHE A 203 -6.56 -2.81 15.55
N SER A 204 -6.25 -2.42 14.31
CA SER A 204 -5.96 -3.37 13.24
C SER A 204 -4.73 -4.22 13.55
N ILE A 205 -3.63 -3.61 13.99
CA ILE A 205 -2.38 -4.33 14.26
C ILE A 205 -2.51 -5.21 15.52
N LEU A 206 -3.03 -4.67 16.62
CA LEU A 206 -3.13 -5.40 17.90
C LEU A 206 -4.27 -6.42 17.88
N VAL A 207 -5.47 -6.03 17.46
CA VAL A 207 -6.64 -6.90 17.51
C VAL A 207 -6.68 -7.79 16.27
N GLN A 208 -6.75 -7.22 15.07
CA GLN A 208 -6.87 -8.04 13.86
C GLN A 208 -5.60 -8.85 13.61
N GLY A 209 -4.40 -8.27 13.82
CA GLY A 209 -3.12 -8.96 13.64
C GLY A 209 -2.95 -10.18 14.55
N LEU A 210 -3.20 -10.05 15.86
CA LEU A 210 -3.08 -11.19 16.80
C LEU A 210 -4.20 -12.22 16.64
N THR A 211 -5.39 -11.81 16.17
CA THR A 211 -6.53 -12.71 16.02
C THR A 211 -6.61 -13.38 14.64
N VAL A 212 -5.90 -12.89 13.61
CA VAL A 212 -5.95 -13.48 12.26
C VAL A 212 -5.52 -14.93 12.25
N GLY A 213 -4.48 -15.29 13.02
CA GLY A 213 -4.02 -16.67 13.16
C GLY A 213 -5.11 -17.60 13.71
N HIS A 214 -5.90 -17.11 14.68
CA HIS A 214 -7.04 -17.85 15.24
C HIS A 214 -8.18 -18.00 14.22
N VAL A 215 -8.45 -16.96 13.42
CA VAL A 215 -9.49 -16.99 12.37
C VAL A 215 -9.13 -17.96 11.25
N VAL A 216 -7.83 -18.08 10.92
CA VAL A 216 -7.32 -19.08 9.98
C VAL A 216 -7.38 -20.49 10.60
N ALA A 217 -6.99 -20.63 11.86
CA ALA A 217 -6.88 -21.90 12.56
C ALA A 217 -8.20 -22.47 13.10
N ASP A 218 -9.33 -21.77 12.99
CA ASP A 218 -10.63 -22.24 13.45
C ASP A 218 -11.02 -23.54 12.70
N LYS A 219 -10.67 -24.69 13.28
CA LYS A 219 -10.87 -26.05 12.75
C LYS A 219 -12.31 -26.57 12.87
N ARG A 220 -13.27 -25.75 13.30
CA ARG A 220 -14.65 -26.20 13.62
C ARG A 220 -15.50 -26.67 12.44
N ASP A 221 -15.03 -26.54 11.19
CA ASP A 221 -15.82 -26.90 10.00
C ASP A 221 -15.02 -27.76 8.99
N VAL A 222 -14.06 -28.56 9.47
CA VAL A 222 -13.36 -29.59 8.64
C VAL A 222 -14.05 -30.96 8.78
N VAL A 223 -15.37 -30.96 9.03
CA VAL A 223 -16.20 -32.17 9.00
C VAL A 223 -17.38 -31.91 8.08
#